data_AF-A0A9P1C3I0-F1
#
_entry.id   AF-A0A9P1C3I0-F1
#
_cell.length_a   1.000
_cell.length_b   1.000
_cell.length_c   1.000
_cell.angle_alpha   90.00
_cell.angle_beta   90.00
_cell.angle_gamma   90.00
#
_symmetry.space_group_name_H-M   'P 1'
#
loop_
_entity.id
_entity.type
_entity.pdbx_description
1 polymer ?
#
loop_
_entity_poly.entity_id
_entity_poly.type
_entity_poly.pdbx_seq_one_letter_code
_entity_poly.pdbx_strand_id
1 'polypeptide(L)'
;MEVLSRSIGSMRRKAEATGRPHSLALAGLILAVLTLGRSLYSPCVRRLFRNVALPGIPDPVAPTYASCSDADLTAHVSLVVTVKDTCGQFEELMGHLATMFPKDMNVYYAYPNIRGCRNIETGAIGARLFSNYTEVAVGNADAPIAGFLKIQPLLKTKYAVLMHNDAYPMERDFACELFRALEANPHFPIAAPQIYEAAGDRIIVPHGHHQNLHVRPSPTSSNGYRIDYDLSLNLLTQRKPEDFKEGPQVDFLEDHAFFARSDRYHELLDPAGSFTLEYMDMILNMRSRNTSAWYVPTARCIFDVDTAKVRWEDVPYLVYKRGEQIGHQVRNYLTNKWGVEFVNTGIWNYVRYVMLADVVIRDGLPKDWKDQAAVFYSWFESVGFNRYNGEYLPQFIEDPQPGVVNVSRTMKWTLPTDVPAHRVPPKSAMEILPKQPRKKVGAIDISFKEPHLPIGVRKSSCNAQQPDSYRECGMAVQDGDECTCFTYVVPFNLKTTLYLDKLMAWMKLPARAFMYGQMKYWTVPIDQSKVDFYCDPEQEDCQFEVSFSENAKILQWSWFGEWDKTKFTPEGIAIGLVLATLIFAPIAVSKERRSSKNVEGKIIREKDHQKTM
;
A
#
# COMPACT_ATOMS: atom_id res chain seq x y z
N MET A 1 5.89 -35.91 -13.50
CA MET A 1 4.96 -35.66 -14.65
C MET A 1 4.87 -36.83 -15.62
N GLU A 2 5.93 -37.60 -15.88
CA GLU A 2 5.87 -38.77 -16.79
C GLU A 2 4.93 -39.90 -16.32
N VAL A 3 4.83 -40.14 -15.01
CA VAL A 3 3.88 -41.11 -14.44
C VAL A 3 2.41 -40.65 -14.64
N LEU A 4 2.16 -39.34 -14.58
CA LEU A 4 0.84 -38.75 -14.85
C LEU A 4 0.48 -38.81 -16.34
N SER A 5 1.44 -38.56 -17.23
CA SER A 5 1.26 -38.66 -18.68
C SER A 5 0.89 -40.09 -19.12
N ARG A 6 1.58 -41.10 -18.55
CA ARG A 6 1.26 -42.52 -18.83
C ARG A 6 -0.10 -42.95 -18.27
N SER A 7 -0.52 -42.41 -17.13
CA SER A 7 -1.82 -42.71 -16.53
C SER A 7 -2.98 -42.07 -17.32
N ILE A 8 -2.81 -40.83 -17.79
CA ILE A 8 -3.77 -40.13 -18.66
C ILE A 8 -3.85 -40.81 -20.04
N GLY A 9 -2.73 -41.23 -20.61
CA GLY A 9 -2.71 -41.98 -21.88
C GLY A 9 -3.32 -43.38 -21.82
N SER A 10 -3.32 -44.02 -20.64
CA SER A 10 -4.01 -45.29 -20.39
C SER A 10 -5.52 -45.09 -20.22
N MET A 11 -5.93 -44.03 -19.51
CA MET A 11 -7.35 -43.69 -19.32
C MET A 11 -8.02 -43.22 -20.62
N ARG A 12 -7.30 -42.48 -21.48
CA ARG A 12 -7.80 -42.03 -22.79
C ARG A 12 -8.11 -43.20 -23.74
N ARG A 13 -7.21 -44.20 -23.78
CA ARG A 13 -7.40 -45.43 -24.56
C ARG A 13 -8.56 -46.31 -24.05
N LYS A 14 -8.86 -46.29 -22.75
CA LYS A 14 -10.03 -46.99 -22.18
C LYS A 14 -11.35 -46.22 -22.40
N ALA A 15 -11.32 -44.89 -22.48
CA ALA A 15 -12.50 -44.06 -22.72
C ALA A 15 -12.96 -44.11 -24.19
N GLU A 16 -12.04 -44.17 -25.15
CA GLU A 16 -12.36 -44.34 -26.57
C GLU A 16 -12.97 -45.72 -26.87
N ALA A 17 -12.61 -46.76 -26.11
CA ALA A 17 -13.15 -48.11 -26.27
C ALA A 17 -14.57 -48.31 -25.68
N THR A 18 -15.09 -47.38 -24.86
CA THR A 18 -16.34 -47.57 -24.10
C THR A 18 -17.44 -46.57 -24.39
N GLY A 19 -17.22 -45.58 -25.27
CA GLY A 19 -18.27 -44.71 -25.80
C GLY A 19 -19.08 -43.93 -24.75
N ARG A 20 -18.54 -43.65 -23.56
CA ARG A 20 -19.24 -42.97 -22.47
C ARG A 20 -18.55 -41.65 -22.06
N PRO A 21 -19.06 -40.48 -22.48
CA PRO A 21 -18.51 -39.17 -22.10
C PRO A 21 -18.64 -38.84 -20.60
N HIS A 22 -19.46 -39.59 -19.86
CA HIS A 22 -19.69 -39.37 -18.42
C HIS A 22 -18.48 -39.74 -17.53
N SER A 23 -17.56 -40.58 -17.99
CA SER A 23 -16.41 -41.03 -17.17
C SER A 23 -15.32 -39.96 -17.03
N LEU A 24 -15.11 -39.14 -18.06
CA LEU A 24 -14.17 -38.01 -18.06
C LEU A 24 -14.69 -36.83 -17.22
N ALA A 25 -16.00 -36.55 -17.29
CA ALA A 25 -16.64 -35.52 -16.49
C ALA A 25 -16.62 -35.89 -14.99
N LEU A 26 -16.89 -37.15 -14.65
CA LEU A 26 -16.83 -37.64 -13.27
C LEU A 26 -15.40 -37.65 -12.72
N ALA A 27 -14.41 -38.05 -13.53
CA ALA A 27 -13.00 -38.00 -13.13
C ALA A 27 -12.51 -36.55 -12.96
N GLY A 28 -12.94 -35.62 -13.82
CA GLY A 28 -12.69 -34.19 -13.67
C GLY A 28 -13.33 -33.61 -12.42
N LEU A 29 -14.57 -34.00 -12.12
CA LEU A 29 -15.30 -33.59 -10.91
C LEU A 29 -14.65 -34.15 -9.64
N ILE A 30 -14.25 -35.42 -9.63
CA ILE A 30 -13.55 -36.04 -8.49
C ILE A 30 -12.19 -35.38 -8.29
N LEU A 31 -11.44 -35.09 -9.36
CA LEU A 31 -10.17 -34.39 -9.26
C LEU A 31 -10.37 -32.97 -8.73
N ALA A 32 -11.39 -32.24 -9.20
CA ALA A 32 -11.77 -30.93 -8.70
C ALA A 32 -12.20 -30.98 -7.22
N VAL A 33 -12.97 -31.99 -6.81
CA VAL A 33 -13.38 -32.18 -5.40
C VAL A 33 -12.20 -32.56 -4.52
N LEU A 34 -11.22 -33.32 -5.02
CA LEU A 34 -10.00 -33.68 -4.28
C LEU A 34 -9.02 -32.50 -4.19
N THR A 35 -8.89 -31.68 -5.23
CA THR A 35 -8.08 -30.46 -5.19
C THR A 35 -8.76 -29.36 -4.37
N LEU A 36 -10.08 -29.17 -4.48
CA LEU A 36 -10.85 -28.31 -3.55
C LEU A 36 -10.75 -28.85 -2.13
N GLY A 37 -10.90 -30.15 -1.92
CA GLY A 37 -10.77 -30.79 -0.62
C GLY A 37 -9.41 -30.49 0.01
N ARG A 38 -8.31 -30.77 -0.69
CA ARG A 38 -6.95 -30.43 -0.22
C ARG A 38 -6.74 -28.92 0.00
N SER A 39 -7.33 -28.08 -0.85
CA SER A 39 -7.23 -26.62 -0.70
C SER A 39 -8.02 -26.10 0.51
N LEU A 40 -9.19 -26.67 0.79
CA LEU A 40 -10.00 -26.39 1.99
C LEU A 40 -9.37 -26.91 3.31
N TYR A 41 -8.35 -27.77 3.22
CA TYR A 41 -7.52 -28.17 4.37
C TYR A 41 -6.38 -27.19 4.69
N SER A 42 -6.08 -26.23 3.80
CA SER A 42 -5.09 -25.20 4.10
C SER A 42 -5.61 -24.26 5.20
N PRO A 43 -4.85 -24.00 6.27
CA PRO A 43 -5.22 -23.03 7.31
C PRO A 43 -5.58 -21.66 6.74
N CYS A 44 -4.87 -21.21 5.70
CA CYS A 44 -5.13 -19.92 5.05
C CYS A 44 -6.52 -19.88 4.40
N VAL A 45 -6.89 -20.93 3.67
CA VAL A 45 -8.20 -21.01 3.00
C VAL A 45 -9.32 -21.04 4.04
N ARG A 46 -9.17 -21.84 5.12
CA ARG A 46 -10.13 -21.87 6.22
C ARG A 46 -10.33 -20.51 6.88
N ARG A 47 -9.24 -19.78 7.14
CA ARG A 47 -9.31 -18.42 7.70
C ARG A 47 -10.00 -17.47 6.75
N LEU A 48 -9.71 -17.53 5.46
CA LEU A 48 -10.34 -16.69 4.44
C LEU A 48 -11.87 -16.89 4.41
N PHE A 49 -12.35 -18.14 4.46
CA PHE A 49 -13.78 -18.44 4.61
C PHE A 49 -14.36 -17.99 5.95
N ARG A 50 -13.64 -18.21 7.06
CA ARG A 50 -14.07 -17.76 8.40
C ARG A 50 -14.23 -16.24 8.45
N ASN A 51 -13.28 -15.51 7.88
CA ASN A 51 -13.17 -14.06 7.98
C ASN A 51 -14.35 -13.32 7.32
N VAL A 52 -14.95 -13.91 6.27
CA VAL A 52 -16.17 -13.38 5.63
C VAL A 52 -17.32 -13.22 6.64
N ALA A 53 -17.40 -14.10 7.64
CA ALA A 53 -18.44 -14.07 8.68
C ALA A 53 -18.04 -13.30 9.95
N LEU A 54 -16.82 -12.75 10.02
CA LEU A 54 -16.35 -11.99 11.18
C LEU A 54 -16.77 -10.51 11.11
N PRO A 55 -16.84 -9.82 12.26
CA PRO A 55 -17.06 -8.39 12.31
C PRO A 55 -16.04 -7.59 11.46
N GLY A 56 -16.43 -6.37 11.07
CA GLY A 56 -15.57 -5.46 10.31
C GLY A 56 -14.26 -5.13 11.02
N ILE A 57 -14.31 -5.00 12.34
CA ILE A 57 -13.16 -4.73 13.21
C ILE A 57 -12.63 -6.06 13.77
N PRO A 58 -11.32 -6.35 13.67
CA PRO A 58 -10.70 -7.53 14.28
C PRO A 58 -10.85 -7.58 15.79
N ASP A 59 -11.02 -8.80 16.32
CA ASP A 59 -11.10 -9.05 17.77
C ASP A 59 -9.81 -8.58 18.46
N PRO A 60 -9.90 -7.97 19.66
CA PRO A 60 -8.73 -7.54 20.42
C PRO A 60 -7.86 -8.73 20.84
N VAL A 61 -6.54 -8.52 20.80
CA VAL A 61 -5.56 -9.47 21.33
C VAL A 61 -5.22 -9.03 22.75
N ALA A 62 -5.36 -9.92 23.72
CA ALA A 62 -5.13 -9.58 25.12
C ALA A 62 -3.66 -9.20 25.36
N PRO A 63 -3.36 -8.17 26.18
CA PRO A 63 -1.99 -7.80 26.54
C PRO A 63 -1.20 -8.99 27.11
N THR A 64 0.09 -9.04 26.78
CA THR A 64 1.01 -10.07 27.26
C THR A 64 1.85 -9.58 28.43
N TYR A 65 2.14 -8.27 28.48
CA TYR A 65 3.05 -7.68 29.45
C TYR A 65 2.31 -6.95 30.58
N ALA A 66 3.05 -6.64 31.65
CA ALA A 66 2.52 -5.81 32.72
C ALA A 66 2.24 -4.38 32.22
N SER A 67 1.09 -3.83 32.61
CA SER A 67 0.72 -2.46 32.25
C SER A 67 1.72 -1.43 32.75
N CYS A 68 1.74 -0.28 32.09
CA CYS A 68 2.61 0.84 32.41
C CYS A 68 1.78 1.96 33.03
N SER A 69 2.33 2.64 34.02
CA SER A 69 1.76 3.92 34.43
C SER A 69 2.09 5.01 33.40
N ASP A 70 1.31 6.08 33.37
CA ASP A 70 1.59 7.26 32.53
C ASP A 70 2.98 7.86 32.88
N ALA A 71 3.40 7.77 34.16
CA ALA A 71 4.71 8.19 34.62
C ALA A 71 5.84 7.33 34.05
N ASP A 72 5.66 5.99 34.00
CA ASP A 72 6.64 5.08 33.39
C ASP A 72 6.83 5.40 31.91
N LEU A 73 5.72 5.59 31.18
CA LEU A 73 5.78 5.91 29.75
C LEU A 73 6.47 7.27 29.52
N THR A 74 6.11 8.30 30.28
CA THR A 74 6.68 9.65 30.15
C THR A 74 8.20 9.66 30.44
N ALA A 75 8.66 8.84 31.38
CA ALA A 75 10.08 8.75 31.73
C ALA A 75 10.94 8.02 30.69
N HIS A 76 10.36 7.05 29.96
CA HIS A 76 11.14 6.12 29.12
C HIS A 76 10.86 6.21 27.63
N VAL A 77 9.75 6.82 27.22
CA VAL A 77 9.25 6.82 25.84
C VAL A 77 8.91 8.23 25.38
N SER A 78 9.41 8.61 24.20
CA SER A 78 8.93 9.76 23.45
C SER A 78 8.02 9.29 22.31
N LEU A 79 7.13 10.16 21.84
CA LEU A 79 6.35 9.95 20.64
C LEU A 79 6.92 10.81 19.52
N VAL A 80 7.24 10.20 18.39
CA VAL A 80 7.74 10.90 17.21
C VAL A 80 6.82 10.59 16.03
N VAL A 81 6.17 11.62 15.53
CA VAL A 81 5.26 11.53 14.38
C VAL A 81 5.89 12.26 13.20
N THR A 82 5.90 11.64 12.02
CA THR A 82 6.33 12.27 10.77
C THR A 82 5.22 12.27 9.75
N VAL A 83 5.13 13.32 8.94
CA VAL A 83 4.23 13.34 7.79
C VAL A 83 4.68 12.33 6.74
N LYS A 84 3.81 11.40 6.35
CA LYS A 84 4.09 10.44 5.28
C LYS A 84 3.41 10.79 3.98
N ASP A 85 2.12 11.04 3.92
CA ASP A 85 1.40 11.23 2.65
C ASP A 85 0.54 12.49 2.62
N THR A 86 -0.15 12.80 3.71
CA THR A 86 -1.01 13.98 3.83
C THR A 86 -0.52 14.84 5.00
N CYS A 87 -0.67 16.14 4.91
CA CYS A 87 -0.41 17.08 6.00
C CYS A 87 -1.70 17.43 6.75
N GLY A 88 -2.86 17.33 6.09
CA GLY A 88 -4.16 17.71 6.60
C GLY A 88 -4.77 16.78 7.65
N GLN A 89 -4.28 15.55 7.78
CA GLN A 89 -4.72 14.61 8.83
C GLN A 89 -4.22 14.97 10.24
N PHE A 90 -3.42 16.02 10.40
CA PHE A 90 -2.76 16.37 11.65
C PHE A 90 -3.71 16.48 12.85
N GLU A 91 -4.77 17.31 12.76
CA GLU A 91 -5.60 17.61 13.93
C GLU A 91 -6.34 16.36 14.44
N GLU A 92 -6.90 15.57 13.53
CA GLU A 92 -7.60 14.33 13.87
C GLU A 92 -6.64 13.32 14.51
N LEU A 93 -5.49 13.09 13.88
CA LEU A 93 -4.50 12.17 14.41
C LEU A 93 -4.04 12.61 15.79
N MET A 94 -3.62 13.86 15.96
CA MET A 94 -3.13 14.34 17.25
C MET A 94 -4.21 14.27 18.32
N GLY A 95 -5.46 14.55 17.97
CA GLY A 95 -6.61 14.35 18.85
C GLY A 95 -6.76 12.89 19.28
N HIS A 96 -6.63 11.94 18.35
CA HIS A 96 -6.63 10.50 18.65
C HIS A 96 -5.47 10.11 19.56
N LEU A 97 -4.25 10.54 19.23
CA LEU A 97 -3.05 10.24 20.02
C LEU A 97 -3.16 10.81 21.45
N ALA A 98 -3.79 11.97 21.65
CA ALA A 98 -4.01 12.53 22.98
C ALA A 98 -4.94 11.66 23.86
N THR A 99 -5.73 10.75 23.27
CA THR A 99 -6.52 9.76 24.01
C THR A 99 -5.73 8.48 24.34
N MET A 100 -4.64 8.25 23.62
CA MET A 100 -3.82 7.03 23.73
C MET A 100 -2.56 7.22 24.56
N PHE A 101 -2.01 8.44 24.57
CA PHE A 101 -0.72 8.76 25.20
C PHE A 101 -0.87 9.77 26.35
N PRO A 102 0.01 9.73 27.36
CA PRO A 102 0.03 10.72 28.44
C PRO A 102 0.22 12.14 27.92
N LYS A 103 -0.50 13.11 28.51
CA LYS A 103 -0.40 14.53 28.15
C LYS A 103 1.01 15.11 28.31
N ASP A 104 1.77 14.62 29.29
CA ASP A 104 3.11 15.11 29.62
C ASP A 104 4.25 14.36 28.88
N MET A 105 3.91 13.39 28.02
CA MET A 105 4.89 12.72 27.16
C MET A 105 5.57 13.73 26.23
N ASN A 106 6.86 13.53 25.94
CA ASN A 106 7.56 14.32 24.91
C ASN A 106 7.05 13.89 23.53
N VAL A 107 6.42 14.82 22.82
CA VAL A 107 5.85 14.60 21.49
C VAL A 107 6.56 15.47 20.47
N TYR A 108 7.11 14.84 19.44
CA TYR A 108 7.76 15.53 18.33
C TYR A 108 6.98 15.28 17.05
N TYR A 109 6.73 16.33 16.28
CA TYR A 109 6.03 16.26 15.01
C TYR A 109 6.89 16.83 13.89
N ALA A 110 7.30 16.00 12.94
CA ALA A 110 8.09 16.43 11.80
C ALA A 110 7.25 16.51 10.52
N TYR A 111 7.37 17.63 9.81
CA TYR A 111 6.61 17.92 8.60
C TYR A 111 7.53 18.44 7.48
N PRO A 112 7.24 18.15 6.20
CA PRO A 112 7.98 18.68 5.07
C PRO A 112 7.74 20.18 4.94
N ASN A 113 8.81 20.96 4.80
CA ASN A 113 8.73 22.41 4.60
C ASN A 113 8.37 22.78 3.15
N ILE A 114 7.35 22.13 2.59
CA ILE A 114 6.83 22.33 1.24
C ILE A 114 5.57 23.21 1.29
N ARG A 115 5.34 24.03 0.27
CA ARG A 115 4.08 24.75 0.06
C ARG A 115 2.88 23.80 0.14
N GLY A 116 1.81 24.20 0.83
CA GLY A 116 0.69 23.33 1.23
C GLY A 116 0.80 22.94 2.70
N CYS A 117 1.76 22.07 3.05
CA CYS A 117 1.94 21.58 4.42
C CYS A 117 2.24 22.67 5.46
N ARG A 118 2.89 23.77 5.05
CA ARG A 118 3.12 24.94 5.91
C ARG A 118 1.84 25.67 6.33
N ASN A 119 0.72 25.45 5.65
CA ASN A 119 -0.56 26.09 5.97
C ASN A 119 -1.33 25.33 7.07
N ILE A 120 -0.80 24.22 7.57
CA ILE A 120 -1.40 23.47 8.67
C ILE A 120 -0.93 24.04 10.00
N GLU A 121 -1.86 24.42 10.87
CA GLU A 121 -1.57 25.01 12.18
C GLU A 121 -1.12 23.94 13.20
N THR A 122 0.08 23.39 13.03
CA THR A 122 0.59 22.27 13.84
C THR A 122 0.95 22.69 15.27
N GLY A 123 1.61 23.85 15.41
CA GLY A 123 2.11 24.35 16.69
C GLY A 123 1.03 24.54 17.76
N ALA A 124 0.00 25.34 17.46
CA ALA A 124 -1.03 25.69 18.44
C ALA A 124 -1.89 24.49 18.85
N ILE A 125 -2.30 23.66 17.88
CA ILE A 125 -3.10 22.46 18.12
C ILE A 125 -2.28 21.42 18.90
N GLY A 126 -1.01 21.20 18.53
CA GLY A 126 -0.12 20.26 19.22
C GLY A 126 0.11 20.65 20.69
N ALA A 127 0.44 21.92 20.95
CA ALA A 127 0.66 22.43 22.30
C ALA A 127 -0.60 22.45 23.18
N ARG A 128 -1.80 22.48 22.58
CA ARG A 128 -3.07 22.31 23.29
C ARG A 128 -3.27 20.88 23.80
N LEU A 129 -2.81 19.90 23.02
CA LEU A 129 -3.03 18.47 23.27
C LEU A 129 -1.95 17.85 24.17
N PHE A 130 -0.70 18.31 24.04
CA PHE A 130 0.44 17.79 24.80
C PHE A 130 1.25 18.91 25.44
N SER A 131 1.63 18.73 26.70
CA SER A 131 2.39 19.73 27.47
C SER A 131 3.81 19.92 26.91
N ASN A 132 4.39 18.86 26.34
CA ASN A 132 5.76 18.81 25.82
C ASN A 132 5.78 18.54 24.31
N TYR A 133 5.17 19.43 23.52
CA TYR A 133 5.10 19.34 22.07
C TYR A 133 6.23 20.11 21.37
N THR A 134 6.83 19.54 20.32
CA THR A 134 7.84 20.19 19.50
C THR A 134 7.61 19.88 18.02
N GLU A 135 7.47 20.92 17.19
CA GLU A 135 7.41 20.77 15.74
C GLU A 135 8.80 20.91 15.10
N VAL A 136 9.05 20.13 14.04
CA VAL A 136 10.34 20.08 13.36
C VAL A 136 10.13 20.06 11.84
N ALA A 137 10.40 21.18 11.18
CA ALA A 137 10.39 21.24 9.72
C ALA A 137 11.57 20.42 9.13
N VAL A 138 11.32 19.54 8.16
CA VAL A 138 12.35 18.93 7.30
C VAL A 138 12.39 19.61 5.93
N GLY A 139 13.34 19.27 5.06
CA GLY A 139 13.43 19.83 3.70
C GLY A 139 12.14 19.63 2.90
N ASN A 140 11.88 20.51 1.93
CA ASN A 140 10.71 20.45 1.05
C ASN A 140 10.64 19.16 0.21
N ALA A 141 11.80 18.60 -0.13
CA ALA A 141 11.95 17.38 -0.90
C ALA A 141 12.36 16.17 -0.05
N ASP A 142 12.35 16.29 1.29
CA ASP A 142 12.81 15.23 2.17
C ASP A 142 11.76 14.10 2.33
N ALA A 143 12.30 12.90 2.48
CA ALA A 143 11.55 11.71 2.86
C ALA A 143 10.96 11.83 4.28
N PRO A 144 9.83 11.16 4.58
CA PRO A 144 9.26 11.09 5.93
C PRO A 144 10.28 10.63 6.98
N ILE A 145 11.09 9.62 6.65
CA ILE A 145 12.14 9.06 7.53
C ILE A 145 13.22 10.09 7.90
N ALA A 146 13.43 11.14 7.09
CA ALA A 146 14.34 12.22 7.45
C ALA A 146 13.91 12.92 8.75
N GLY A 147 12.60 12.99 9.02
CA GLY A 147 12.06 13.55 10.25
C GLY A 147 12.47 12.76 11.49
N PHE A 148 12.40 11.42 11.45
CA PHE A 148 12.86 10.57 12.54
C PHE A 148 14.35 10.81 12.87
N LEU A 149 15.19 10.90 11.84
CA LEU A 149 16.62 11.15 12.00
C LEU A 149 16.93 12.57 12.49
N LYS A 150 16.18 13.57 12.02
CA LYS A 150 16.32 14.96 12.47
C LYS A 150 15.92 15.15 13.94
N ILE A 151 14.93 14.38 14.39
CA ILE A 151 14.44 14.41 15.78
C ILE A 151 15.31 13.57 16.71
N GLN A 152 15.95 12.50 16.22
CA GLN A 152 16.81 11.62 17.01
C GLN A 152 17.72 12.33 18.03
N PRO A 153 18.51 13.37 17.67
CA PRO A 153 19.39 14.05 18.62
C PRO A 153 18.66 14.86 19.71
N LEU A 154 17.36 15.13 19.54
CA LEU A 154 16.53 15.86 20.50
C LEU A 154 15.94 14.95 21.58
N LEU A 155 15.92 13.63 21.32
CA LEU A 155 15.29 12.66 22.21
C LEU A 155 16.09 12.51 23.50
N LYS A 156 15.38 12.66 24.63
CA LYS A 156 15.94 12.47 25.98
C LYS A 156 15.61 11.10 26.57
N THR A 157 14.70 10.36 25.94
CA THR A 157 14.22 9.06 26.39
C THR A 157 14.97 7.92 25.71
N LYS A 158 15.11 6.79 26.42
CA LYS A 158 15.81 5.59 25.90
C LYS A 158 15.12 5.00 24.67
N TYR A 159 13.80 5.15 24.59
CA TYR A 159 12.99 4.66 23.49
C TYR A 159 12.11 5.75 22.88
N ALA A 160 11.64 5.51 21.66
CA ALA A 160 10.50 6.23 21.12
C ALA A 160 9.57 5.32 20.33
N VAL A 161 8.30 5.70 20.32
CA VAL A 161 7.34 5.29 19.31
C VAL A 161 7.58 6.15 18.08
N LEU A 162 7.94 5.52 16.96
CA LEU A 162 8.11 6.17 15.66
C LEU A 162 6.87 5.86 14.81
N MET A 163 6.17 6.90 14.39
CA MET A 163 4.92 6.77 13.64
C MET A 163 4.89 7.74 12.47
N HIS A 164 4.22 7.32 11.42
CA HIS A 164 3.74 8.19 10.38
C HIS A 164 2.36 8.74 10.74
N ASN A 165 1.98 9.86 10.14
CA ASN A 165 0.72 10.54 10.46
C ASN A 165 -0.54 9.88 9.86
N ASP A 166 -0.37 8.67 9.34
CA ASP A 166 -1.40 7.77 8.83
C ASP A 166 -1.65 6.58 9.79
N ALA A 167 -1.01 6.57 10.96
CA ALA A 167 -1.02 5.44 11.90
C ALA A 167 -1.81 5.74 13.18
N TYR A 168 -2.85 4.96 13.44
CA TYR A 168 -3.79 5.11 14.56
C TYR A 168 -3.73 3.89 15.49
N PRO A 169 -3.15 4.01 16.69
CA PRO A 169 -3.15 2.93 17.67
C PRO A 169 -4.57 2.53 18.05
N MET A 170 -4.81 1.24 18.23
CA MET A 170 -6.14 0.71 18.56
C MET A 170 -6.40 0.63 20.07
N GLU A 171 -5.35 0.57 20.88
CA GLU A 171 -5.40 0.46 22.33
C GLU A 171 -4.54 1.53 23.03
N ARG A 172 -4.95 1.92 24.23
CA ARG A 172 -4.14 2.78 25.11
C ARG A 172 -2.82 2.11 25.52
N ASP A 173 -2.81 0.78 25.66
CA ASP A 173 -1.61 0.02 26.05
C ASP A 173 -0.61 -0.18 24.90
N PHE A 174 -0.90 0.32 23.69
CA PHE A 174 -0.06 0.16 22.50
C PHE A 174 1.44 0.43 22.74
N ALA A 175 1.76 1.57 23.34
CA ALA A 175 3.13 1.96 23.62
C ALA A 175 3.77 1.11 24.73
N CYS A 176 2.96 0.72 25.72
CA CYS A 176 3.43 -0.08 26.85
C CYS A 176 3.81 -1.49 26.42
N GLU A 177 2.96 -2.16 25.64
CA GLU A 177 3.24 -3.50 25.13
C GLU A 177 4.53 -3.53 24.31
N LEU A 178 4.75 -2.56 23.42
CA LEU A 178 5.98 -2.44 22.64
C LEU A 178 7.21 -2.17 23.52
N PHE A 179 7.08 -1.27 24.51
CA PHE A 179 8.14 -0.96 25.45
C PHE A 179 8.56 -2.18 26.28
N ARG A 180 7.59 -2.87 26.89
CA ARG A 180 7.85 -4.04 27.74
C ARG A 180 8.38 -5.21 26.93
N ALA A 181 7.89 -5.41 25.70
CA ALA A 181 8.41 -6.44 24.81
C ALA A 181 9.89 -6.21 24.48
N LEU A 182 10.30 -4.96 24.23
CA LEU A 182 11.69 -4.66 23.89
C LEU A 182 12.61 -4.69 25.12
N GLU A 183 12.12 -4.34 26.32
CA GLU A 183 12.84 -4.56 27.58
C GLU A 183 13.03 -6.05 27.88
N ALA A 184 12.04 -6.89 27.59
CA ALA A 184 12.14 -8.35 27.73
C ALA A 184 13.06 -8.98 26.67
N ASN A 185 13.21 -8.34 25.51
CA ASN A 185 14.00 -8.83 24.38
C ASN A 185 15.04 -7.79 23.90
N PRO A 186 16.02 -7.40 24.75
CA PRO A 186 16.89 -6.24 24.50
C PRO A 186 17.89 -6.40 23.35
N HIS A 187 18.00 -7.61 22.78
CA HIS A 187 18.83 -7.92 21.62
C HIS A 187 18.25 -7.40 20.30
N PHE A 188 16.95 -7.11 20.26
CA PHE A 188 16.32 -6.50 19.10
C PHE A 188 16.33 -4.97 19.25
N PRO A 189 16.60 -4.21 18.18
CA PRO A 189 16.58 -2.75 18.24
C PRO A 189 15.17 -2.15 18.09
N ILE A 190 14.22 -2.94 17.57
CA ILE A 190 12.87 -2.52 17.20
C ILE A 190 11.84 -3.54 17.71
N ALA A 191 10.73 -3.05 18.24
CA ALA A 191 9.48 -3.79 18.39
C ALA A 191 8.46 -3.32 17.33
N ALA A 192 7.84 -4.26 16.62
CA ALA A 192 6.92 -4.02 15.52
C ALA A 192 5.49 -4.40 15.92
N PRO A 193 4.50 -3.50 15.83
CA PRO A 193 3.11 -3.81 16.12
C PRO A 193 2.44 -4.64 15.01
N GLN A 194 1.25 -5.16 15.29
CA GLN A 194 0.35 -5.61 14.23
C GLN A 194 -0.29 -4.41 13.53
N ILE A 195 -0.09 -4.30 12.23
CA ILE A 195 -0.69 -3.24 11.41
C ILE A 195 -1.89 -3.77 10.63
N TYR A 196 -2.98 -3.03 10.69
CA TYR A 196 -4.16 -3.21 9.86
C TYR A 196 -4.32 -2.01 8.93
N GLU A 197 -5.24 -2.10 7.99
CA GLU A 197 -5.67 -0.99 7.16
C GLU A 197 -7.14 -0.71 7.32
N ALA A 198 -7.49 0.57 7.28
CA ALA A 198 -8.84 0.99 6.99
C ALA A 198 -9.18 0.66 5.52
N ALA A 199 -10.20 -0.15 5.34
CA ALA A 199 -10.89 -0.36 4.07
C ALA A 199 -12.24 0.36 4.10
N GLY A 200 -12.89 0.44 2.93
CA GLY A 200 -14.24 1.01 2.82
C GLY A 200 -15.24 0.41 3.82
N ASP A 201 -16.28 1.18 4.14
CA ASP A 201 -17.36 0.79 5.05
C ASP A 201 -16.92 0.47 6.49
N ARG A 202 -15.87 1.15 6.98
CA ARG A 202 -15.28 0.98 8.34
C ARG A 202 -14.78 -0.45 8.61
N ILE A 203 -14.40 -1.16 7.56
CA ILE A 203 -13.83 -2.50 7.67
C ILE A 203 -12.32 -2.35 7.90
N ILE A 204 -11.79 -3.05 8.90
CA ILE A 204 -10.36 -3.05 9.18
C ILE A 204 -9.80 -4.40 8.70
N VAL A 205 -8.81 -4.39 7.79
CA VAL A 205 -8.23 -5.60 7.18
C VAL A 205 -6.74 -5.74 7.53
N PRO A 206 -6.15 -6.94 7.56
CA PRO A 206 -4.72 -7.08 7.83
C PRO A 206 -3.90 -6.34 6.78
N HIS A 207 -2.86 -5.63 7.24
CA HIS A 207 -1.92 -5.00 6.32
C HIS A 207 -1.10 -6.06 5.58
N GLY A 208 -0.70 -5.78 4.35
CA GLY A 208 0.08 -6.64 3.50
C GLY A 208 1.45 -6.86 4.11
N HIS A 209 1.83 -8.13 4.23
CA HIS A 209 3.15 -8.51 4.71
C HIS A 209 3.84 -9.37 3.67
N HIS A 210 5.15 -9.20 3.61
CA HIS A 210 6.02 -10.05 2.81
C HIS A 210 6.60 -11.17 3.68
N GLN A 211 6.90 -12.30 3.05
CA GLN A 211 7.61 -13.42 3.66
C GLN A 211 8.62 -13.96 2.67
N ASN A 212 9.55 -14.78 3.14
CA ASN A 212 10.53 -15.44 2.29
C ASN A 212 11.34 -14.43 1.47
N LEU A 213 11.92 -13.42 2.12
CA LEU A 213 12.78 -12.44 1.43
C LEU A 213 14.07 -13.13 0.97
N HIS A 214 14.36 -13.08 -0.33
CA HIS A 214 15.46 -13.84 -0.95
C HIS A 214 16.07 -13.12 -2.16
N VAL A 215 17.20 -13.64 -2.64
CA VAL A 215 17.81 -13.23 -3.91
C VAL A 215 17.70 -14.35 -4.94
N ARG A 216 17.59 -14.00 -6.22
CA ARG A 216 17.59 -14.96 -7.32
C ARG A 216 18.20 -14.40 -8.59
N PRO A 217 18.65 -15.27 -9.53
CA PRO A 217 19.16 -14.80 -10.81
C PRO A 217 18.14 -13.94 -11.55
N SER A 218 18.63 -12.86 -12.16
CA SER A 218 17.84 -11.94 -12.97
C SER A 218 18.55 -11.62 -14.28
N PRO A 219 17.93 -11.88 -15.45
CA PRO A 219 18.52 -11.55 -16.73
C PRO A 219 18.54 -10.05 -17.01
N THR A 220 17.74 -9.25 -16.27
CA THR A 220 17.68 -7.78 -16.39
C THR A 220 18.66 -7.07 -15.46
N SER A 221 19.26 -7.78 -14.50
CA SER A 221 20.19 -7.20 -13.53
C SER A 221 21.60 -7.12 -14.11
N SER A 222 22.22 -5.95 -14.04
CA SER A 222 23.66 -5.79 -14.33
C SER A 222 24.54 -6.64 -13.39
N ASN A 223 24.07 -6.88 -12.17
CA ASN A 223 24.77 -7.66 -11.14
C ASN A 223 24.36 -9.15 -11.15
N GLY A 224 23.52 -9.56 -12.10
CA GLY A 224 23.05 -10.93 -12.29
C GLY A 224 22.00 -11.43 -11.28
N TYR A 225 21.70 -10.67 -10.22
CA TYR A 225 20.75 -11.02 -9.17
C TYR A 225 19.75 -9.91 -8.88
N ARG A 226 18.55 -10.31 -8.47
CA ARG A 226 17.51 -9.43 -7.94
C ARG A 226 16.96 -9.92 -6.62
N ILE A 227 16.45 -9.00 -5.82
CA ILE A 227 15.71 -9.27 -4.60
C ILE A 227 14.26 -9.63 -4.95
N ASP A 228 13.65 -10.54 -4.19
CA ASP A 228 12.26 -10.96 -4.36
C ASP A 228 11.66 -11.44 -3.03
N TYR A 229 10.34 -11.48 -2.95
CA TYR A 229 9.60 -11.89 -1.77
C TYR A 229 8.22 -12.46 -2.13
N ASP A 230 7.66 -13.27 -1.24
CA ASP A 230 6.32 -13.82 -1.39
C ASP A 230 5.31 -12.97 -0.59
N LEU A 231 4.09 -12.83 -1.08
CA LEU A 231 2.97 -12.32 -0.27
C LEU A 231 2.62 -13.33 0.83
N SER A 232 2.52 -12.88 2.08
CA SER A 232 2.16 -13.75 3.19
C SER A 232 0.65 -13.90 3.33
N LEU A 233 0.07 -14.93 2.67
CA LEU A 233 -1.33 -15.31 2.85
C LEU A 233 -1.68 -15.69 4.31
N ASN A 234 -0.68 -16.15 5.06
CA ASN A 234 -0.86 -16.45 6.48
C ASN A 234 -1.21 -15.18 7.26
N LEU A 235 -0.37 -14.14 7.15
CA LEU A 235 -0.54 -12.85 7.83
C LEU A 235 -1.77 -12.09 7.31
N LEU A 236 -1.98 -12.11 5.98
CA LEU A 236 -3.13 -11.50 5.32
C LEU A 236 -4.50 -12.04 5.77
N THR A 237 -4.53 -13.20 6.45
CA THR A 237 -5.77 -13.83 6.91
C THR A 237 -5.91 -13.88 8.44
N GLN A 238 -4.96 -13.33 9.20
CA GLN A 238 -5.04 -13.27 10.66
C GLN A 238 -6.08 -12.25 11.10
N ARG A 239 -7.00 -12.65 11.97
CA ARG A 239 -8.04 -11.75 12.51
C ARG A 239 -8.43 -12.06 13.94
N LYS A 240 -8.27 -13.31 14.37
CA LYS A 240 -8.60 -13.74 15.72
C LYS A 240 -7.35 -13.85 16.59
N PRO A 241 -7.45 -13.72 17.92
CA PRO A 241 -6.31 -13.80 18.82
C PRO A 241 -5.45 -15.06 18.61
N GLU A 242 -6.08 -16.22 18.39
CA GLU A 242 -5.37 -17.48 18.14
C GLU A 242 -4.58 -17.55 16.82
N ASP A 243 -4.78 -16.59 15.92
CA ASP A 243 -4.03 -16.53 14.67
C ASP A 243 -2.64 -15.91 14.85
N PHE A 244 -2.42 -15.16 15.94
CA PHE A 244 -1.23 -14.36 16.17
C PHE A 244 -0.19 -15.10 17.00
N LYS A 245 1.08 -14.83 16.70
CA LYS A 245 2.22 -15.36 17.45
C LYS A 245 3.31 -14.31 17.53
N GLU A 246 3.64 -13.92 18.76
CA GLU A 246 4.76 -13.03 19.06
C GLU A 246 6.11 -13.70 18.72
N GLY A 247 7.09 -12.92 18.28
CA GLY A 247 8.44 -13.42 18.03
C GLY A 247 9.26 -12.62 17.01
N PRO A 248 10.43 -13.12 16.59
CA PRO A 248 11.27 -12.43 15.61
C PRO A 248 10.57 -12.29 14.25
N GLN A 249 10.58 -11.08 13.69
CA GLN A 249 10.09 -10.76 12.36
C GLN A 249 11.27 -10.43 11.45
N VAL A 250 11.64 -11.41 10.63
CA VAL A 250 12.88 -11.36 9.85
C VAL A 250 12.69 -10.91 8.41
N ASP A 251 11.49 -11.01 7.83
CA ASP A 251 11.25 -10.79 6.39
C ASP A 251 10.66 -9.43 6.05
N PHE A 252 10.13 -8.70 7.02
CA PHE A 252 9.35 -7.49 6.78
C PHE A 252 9.39 -6.60 8.02
N LEU A 253 9.37 -5.28 7.84
CA LEU A 253 9.09 -4.31 8.91
C LEU A 253 8.37 -3.14 8.24
N GLU A 254 7.09 -2.97 8.54
CA GLU A 254 6.34 -1.84 8.02
C GLU A 254 6.72 -0.56 8.77
N ASP A 255 6.80 0.55 8.05
CA ASP A 255 7.32 1.82 8.58
C ASP A 255 6.24 2.72 9.19
N HIS A 256 4.95 2.43 8.97
CA HIS A 256 3.82 3.23 9.49
C HIS A 256 3.86 3.45 11.00
N ALA A 257 4.19 2.41 11.77
CA ALA A 257 4.37 2.52 13.21
C ALA A 257 5.30 1.42 13.71
N PHE A 258 6.30 1.79 14.51
CA PHE A 258 7.16 0.86 15.22
C PHE A 258 7.81 1.54 16.43
N PHE A 259 8.33 0.74 17.35
CA PHE A 259 9.00 1.21 18.56
C PHE A 259 10.48 0.91 18.47
N ALA A 260 11.32 1.90 18.74
CA ALA A 260 12.76 1.78 18.53
C ALA A 260 13.57 2.36 19.68
N ARG A 261 14.77 1.81 19.86
CA ARG A 261 15.79 2.41 20.71
C ARG A 261 16.30 3.72 20.10
N SER A 262 16.24 4.80 20.87
CA SER A 262 16.58 6.15 20.40
C SER A 262 18.04 6.29 19.93
N ASP A 263 18.96 5.46 20.44
CA ASP A 263 20.38 5.47 20.06
C ASP A 263 20.67 4.76 18.72
N ARG A 264 19.68 4.11 18.08
CA ARG A 264 19.92 3.20 16.94
C ARG A 264 19.31 3.62 15.60
N TYR A 265 18.59 4.74 15.51
CA TYR A 265 17.84 5.07 14.27
C TYR A 265 18.76 5.18 13.05
N HIS A 266 19.87 5.90 13.20
CA HIS A 266 20.86 6.13 12.15
C HIS A 266 21.48 4.85 11.54
N GLU A 267 21.42 3.73 12.26
CA GLU A 267 21.93 2.44 11.76
C GLU A 267 20.89 1.68 10.91
N LEU A 268 19.61 2.01 11.05
CA LEU A 268 18.48 1.23 10.54
C LEU A 268 17.67 1.97 9.48
N LEU A 269 17.62 3.30 9.57
CA LEU A 269 16.83 4.17 8.73
C LEU A 269 17.72 4.92 7.74
N ASP A 270 17.31 4.97 6.48
CA ASP A 270 18.05 5.66 5.41
C ASP A 270 17.11 6.55 4.59
N PRO A 271 17.18 7.89 4.73
CA PRO A 271 16.24 8.79 4.08
C PRO A 271 16.37 8.76 2.55
N ALA A 272 17.53 8.40 2.00
CA ALA A 272 17.69 8.28 0.55
C ALA A 272 17.06 6.98 0.00
N GLY A 273 16.90 5.97 0.86
CA GLY A 273 16.17 4.74 0.56
C GLY A 273 14.67 4.84 0.85
N SER A 274 14.14 6.04 1.14
CA SER A 274 12.83 6.21 1.79
C SER A 274 11.87 7.10 1.00
N PHE A 275 11.07 6.49 0.12
CA PHE A 275 9.85 7.07 -0.49
C PHE A 275 8.97 5.93 -1.01
N THR A 276 9.65 4.87 -1.43
CA THR A 276 9.10 3.58 -1.78
C THR A 276 10.10 2.49 -1.39
N LEU A 277 9.63 1.33 -0.91
CA LEU A 277 10.47 0.17 -0.53
C LEU A 277 11.33 0.36 0.73
N GLU A 278 11.06 1.39 1.53
CA GLU A 278 11.73 1.67 2.80
C GLU A 278 11.71 0.47 3.77
N TYR A 279 10.58 -0.24 3.82
CA TYR A 279 10.41 -1.47 4.60
C TYR A 279 11.43 -2.57 4.23
N MET A 280 11.88 -2.61 2.97
CA MET A 280 12.91 -3.55 2.52
C MET A 280 14.29 -3.11 2.97
N ASP A 281 14.62 -1.82 2.84
CA ASP A 281 15.91 -1.30 3.28
C ASP A 281 16.09 -1.48 4.79
N MET A 282 15.05 -1.19 5.58
CA MET A 282 15.05 -1.35 7.04
C MET A 282 15.34 -2.79 7.47
N ILE A 283 14.67 -3.78 6.86
CA ILE A 283 14.90 -5.20 7.22
C ILE A 283 16.28 -5.70 6.77
N LEU A 284 16.79 -5.23 5.63
CA LEU A 284 18.13 -5.56 5.17
C LEU A 284 19.21 -4.90 6.05
N ASN A 285 19.01 -3.65 6.48
CA ASN A 285 19.90 -2.97 7.43
C ASN A 285 19.99 -3.77 8.75
N MET A 286 18.87 -4.26 9.27
CA MET A 286 18.86 -5.14 10.45
C MET A 286 19.56 -6.48 10.20
N ARG A 287 19.26 -7.16 9.08
CA ARG A 287 19.90 -8.46 8.75
C ARG A 287 21.41 -8.34 8.56
N SER A 288 21.90 -7.26 7.93
CA SER A 288 23.33 -6.98 7.78
C SER A 288 24.07 -6.89 9.11
N ARG A 289 23.35 -6.55 10.18
CA ARG A 289 23.82 -6.47 11.56
C ARG A 289 23.44 -7.70 12.40
N ASN A 290 23.02 -8.80 11.77
CA ASN A 290 22.60 -10.04 12.43
C ASN A 290 21.45 -9.84 13.46
N THR A 291 20.52 -8.92 13.18
CA THR A 291 19.33 -8.70 14.02
C THR A 291 18.05 -8.64 13.18
N SER A 292 16.91 -8.40 13.82
CA SER A 292 15.59 -8.28 13.19
C SER A 292 14.66 -7.43 14.07
N ALA A 293 13.39 -7.28 13.70
CA ALA A 293 12.40 -6.69 14.60
C ALA A 293 11.78 -7.76 15.50
N TRP A 294 11.32 -7.38 16.69
CA TRP A 294 10.49 -8.23 17.54
C TRP A 294 9.01 -7.88 17.30
N TYR A 295 8.24 -8.81 16.75
CA TYR A 295 6.82 -8.60 16.46
C TYR A 295 5.96 -8.78 17.70
N VAL A 296 5.10 -7.81 17.97
CA VAL A 296 4.24 -7.70 19.16
C VAL A 296 2.77 -7.56 18.71
N PRO A 297 2.03 -8.67 18.56
CA PRO A 297 0.66 -8.65 18.01
C PRO A 297 -0.39 -8.02 18.94
N THR A 298 -0.05 -7.85 20.22
CA THR A 298 -0.91 -7.21 21.22
C THR A 298 -0.97 -5.69 21.06
N ALA A 299 0.08 -5.09 20.51
CA ALA A 299 0.09 -3.70 20.10
C ALA A 299 -0.45 -3.60 18.66
N ARG A 300 -1.65 -3.04 18.49
CA ARG A 300 -2.31 -2.97 17.18
C ARG A 300 -2.44 -1.53 16.70
N CYS A 301 -2.24 -1.33 15.41
CA CYS A 301 -2.32 -0.03 14.76
C CYS A 301 -3.10 -0.14 13.45
N ILE A 302 -3.87 0.90 13.13
CA ILE A 302 -4.56 1.04 11.85
C ILE A 302 -3.77 2.04 11.01
N PHE A 303 -3.41 1.64 9.79
CA PHE A 303 -3.04 2.52 8.70
C PHE A 303 -4.32 3.06 8.06
N ASP A 304 -4.54 4.37 8.13
CA ASP A 304 -5.72 5.05 7.59
C ASP A 304 -5.32 6.31 6.81
N VAL A 305 -5.42 6.20 5.49
CA VAL A 305 -5.38 7.35 4.58
C VAL A 305 -6.78 7.53 4.04
N ASP A 306 -7.60 8.22 4.84
CA ASP A 306 -8.96 8.55 4.47
C ASP A 306 -8.95 9.50 3.27
N THR A 307 -9.30 8.97 2.10
CA THR A 307 -9.31 9.73 0.84
C THR A 307 -10.32 10.87 0.86
N ALA A 308 -11.36 10.79 1.70
CA ALA A 308 -12.31 11.88 1.89
C ALA A 308 -11.71 13.08 2.64
N LYS A 309 -10.54 12.91 3.27
CA LYS A 309 -9.83 13.95 4.02
C LYS A 309 -8.68 14.59 3.25
N VAL A 310 -8.40 14.14 2.03
CA VAL A 310 -7.38 14.77 1.18
C VAL A 310 -7.84 16.17 0.81
N ARG A 311 -7.05 17.16 1.22
CA ARG A 311 -7.25 18.58 0.90
C ARG A 311 -6.16 19.08 -0.04
N TRP A 312 -6.29 20.31 -0.50
CA TRP A 312 -5.32 20.87 -1.44
C TRP A 312 -3.92 20.99 -0.81
N GLU A 313 -3.81 21.19 0.51
CA GLU A 313 -2.53 21.29 1.21
C GLU A 313 -1.70 20.00 1.11
N ASP A 314 -2.36 18.86 0.93
CA ASP A 314 -1.74 17.54 0.84
C ASP A 314 -1.14 17.30 -0.54
N VAL A 315 -1.78 17.87 -1.57
CA VAL A 315 -1.55 17.54 -2.97
C VAL A 315 -0.08 17.67 -3.37
N PRO A 316 0.62 18.81 -3.10
CA PRO A 316 1.99 18.96 -3.57
C PRO A 316 2.97 17.94 -3.03
N TYR A 317 2.88 17.62 -1.73
CA TYR A 317 3.76 16.64 -1.12
C TYR A 317 3.42 15.22 -1.58
N LEU A 318 2.12 14.88 -1.57
CA LEU A 318 1.62 13.56 -1.92
C LEU A 318 2.03 13.14 -3.33
N VAL A 319 1.80 14.00 -4.34
CA VAL A 319 2.08 13.66 -5.74
C VAL A 319 3.57 13.58 -6.04
N TYR A 320 4.39 14.44 -5.41
CA TYR A 320 5.84 14.40 -5.56
C TYR A 320 6.41 13.12 -4.96
N LYS A 321 6.07 12.82 -3.70
CA LYS A 321 6.53 11.62 -3.01
C LYS A 321 6.12 10.35 -3.75
N ARG A 322 4.90 10.31 -4.30
CA ARG A 322 4.37 9.19 -5.09
C ARG A 322 4.65 9.35 -6.60
N GLY A 323 5.55 10.26 -6.97
CA GLY A 323 6.00 10.47 -8.33
C GLY A 323 6.82 9.28 -8.83
N GLU A 324 6.60 8.89 -10.08
CA GLU A 324 7.28 7.74 -10.68
C GLU A 324 8.81 7.92 -10.71
N GLN A 325 9.29 9.12 -10.99
CA GLN A 325 10.73 9.42 -10.99
C GLN A 325 11.37 9.19 -9.62
N ILE A 326 10.71 9.62 -8.54
CA ILE A 326 11.18 9.37 -7.17
C ILE A 326 11.23 7.87 -6.88
N GLY A 327 10.20 7.12 -7.32
CA GLY A 327 10.16 5.68 -7.20
C GLY A 327 11.36 4.98 -7.86
N HIS A 328 11.68 5.37 -9.09
CA HIS A 328 12.86 4.84 -9.81
C HIS A 328 14.18 5.24 -9.16
N GLN A 329 14.28 6.47 -8.66
CA GLN A 329 15.48 6.95 -7.98
C GLN A 329 15.77 6.12 -6.73
N VAL A 330 14.78 5.89 -5.86
CA VAL A 330 14.96 5.06 -4.67
C VAL A 330 15.33 3.63 -5.05
N ARG A 331 14.67 3.05 -6.06
CA ARG A 331 15.01 1.71 -6.56
C ARG A 331 16.47 1.62 -7.01
N ASN A 332 16.94 2.61 -7.77
CA ASN A 332 18.32 2.66 -8.27
C ASN A 332 19.32 2.86 -7.12
N TYR A 333 19.03 3.75 -6.18
CA TYR A 333 19.82 3.95 -4.96
C TYR A 333 19.95 2.64 -4.14
N LEU A 334 18.82 1.96 -3.88
CA LEU A 334 18.82 0.69 -3.14
C LEU A 334 19.55 -0.42 -3.91
N THR A 335 19.44 -0.44 -5.24
CA THR A 335 20.19 -1.38 -6.08
C THR A 335 21.70 -1.18 -5.93
N ASN A 336 22.16 0.07 -5.92
CA ASN A 336 23.57 0.41 -5.69
C ASN A 336 23.99 0.04 -4.26
N LYS A 337 23.18 0.37 -3.25
CA LYS A 337 23.47 0.12 -1.83
C LYS A 337 23.64 -1.35 -1.51
N TRP A 338 22.78 -2.20 -2.07
CA TRP A 338 22.71 -3.61 -1.71
C TRP A 338 23.41 -4.54 -2.71
N GLY A 339 23.84 -4.02 -3.86
CA GLY A 339 24.52 -4.80 -4.89
C GLY A 339 23.62 -5.82 -5.61
N VAL A 340 22.30 -5.67 -5.51
CA VAL A 340 21.30 -6.54 -6.16
C VAL A 340 20.18 -5.68 -6.74
N GLU A 341 19.61 -6.09 -7.87
CA GLU A 341 18.50 -5.37 -8.50
C GLU A 341 17.28 -5.35 -7.57
N PHE A 342 16.76 -4.15 -7.28
CA PHE A 342 15.43 -3.97 -6.72
C PHE A 342 14.43 -3.91 -7.88
N VAL A 343 13.36 -4.70 -7.77
CA VAL A 343 12.36 -4.82 -8.83
C VAL A 343 11.55 -3.54 -9.05
N ASN A 344 11.12 -3.30 -10.29
CA ASN A 344 10.19 -2.22 -10.59
C ASN A 344 8.79 -2.58 -10.10
N THR A 345 8.45 -2.28 -8.85
CA THR A 345 7.11 -2.61 -8.35
C THR A 345 6.03 -1.67 -8.87
N GLY A 346 6.33 -0.55 -9.52
CA GLY A 346 5.30 0.45 -9.87
C GLY A 346 4.43 0.87 -8.68
N ILE A 347 4.90 0.61 -7.45
CA ILE A 347 4.08 0.69 -6.24
C ILE A 347 3.68 2.14 -5.95
N TRP A 348 4.47 3.11 -6.40
CA TRP A 348 4.15 4.53 -6.38
C TRP A 348 2.89 4.85 -7.18
N ASN A 349 2.75 4.31 -8.40
CA ASN A 349 1.57 4.49 -9.24
C ASN A 349 0.34 3.82 -8.61
N TYR A 350 0.55 2.63 -8.05
CA TYR A 350 -0.50 1.87 -7.38
C TYR A 350 -1.00 2.55 -6.09
N VAL A 351 -0.10 3.04 -5.23
CA VAL A 351 -0.49 3.75 -3.99
C VAL A 351 -1.19 5.06 -4.32
N ARG A 352 -0.66 5.81 -5.30
CA ARG A 352 -1.30 7.02 -5.82
C ARG A 352 -2.72 6.72 -6.29
N TYR A 353 -2.95 5.60 -6.96
CA TYR A 353 -4.29 5.15 -7.33
C TYR A 353 -5.21 4.92 -6.13
N VAL A 354 -4.75 4.15 -5.15
CA VAL A 354 -5.58 3.86 -3.97
C VAL A 354 -5.93 5.14 -3.21
N MET A 355 -5.04 6.13 -3.18
CA MET A 355 -5.25 7.37 -2.43
C MET A 355 -6.02 8.44 -3.21
N LEU A 356 -5.87 8.53 -4.53
CA LEU A 356 -6.35 9.67 -5.32
C LEU A 356 -7.49 9.35 -6.29
N ALA A 357 -7.79 8.07 -6.56
CA ALA A 357 -8.75 7.69 -7.59
C ALA A 357 -10.15 8.28 -7.37
N ASP A 358 -10.56 8.45 -6.11
CA ASP A 358 -11.87 8.99 -5.71
C ASP A 358 -11.80 10.44 -5.22
N VAL A 359 -10.62 11.08 -5.21
CA VAL A 359 -10.45 12.44 -4.67
C VAL A 359 -10.93 13.47 -5.68
N VAL A 360 -11.84 14.35 -5.24
CA VAL A 360 -12.32 15.51 -5.99
C VAL A 360 -12.35 16.73 -5.06
N ILE A 361 -11.51 17.72 -5.34
CA ILE A 361 -11.37 18.96 -4.58
C ILE A 361 -11.99 20.08 -5.43
N ARG A 362 -13.12 20.61 -4.98
CA ARG A 362 -13.79 21.80 -5.54
C ARG A 362 -13.88 22.89 -4.50
N ASP A 363 -14.34 22.49 -3.32
CA ASP A 363 -14.40 23.34 -2.15
C ASP A 363 -13.05 23.37 -1.43
N GLY A 364 -12.71 24.53 -0.86
CA GLY A 364 -11.47 24.69 -0.09
C GLY A 364 -10.20 24.84 -0.91
N LEU A 365 -10.27 24.95 -2.25
CA LEU A 365 -9.12 25.31 -3.09
C LEU A 365 -8.50 26.65 -2.64
N PRO A 366 -7.17 26.82 -2.78
CA PRO A 366 -6.50 28.01 -2.28
C PRO A 366 -6.92 29.25 -3.08
N LYS A 367 -6.81 30.42 -2.43
CA LYS A 367 -7.09 31.72 -3.06
C LYS A 367 -5.82 32.43 -3.53
N ASP A 368 -4.74 32.29 -2.76
CA ASP A 368 -3.44 32.84 -3.14
C ASP A 368 -2.97 32.23 -4.46
N TRP A 369 -2.47 33.07 -5.36
CA TRP A 369 -2.08 32.64 -6.69
C TRP A 369 -0.94 31.61 -6.68
N LYS A 370 0.07 31.77 -5.81
CA LYS A 370 1.19 30.82 -5.75
C LYS A 370 0.74 29.46 -5.23
N ASP A 371 -0.19 29.44 -4.29
CA ASP A 371 -0.79 28.20 -3.81
C ASP A 371 -1.67 27.53 -4.87
N GLN A 372 -2.42 28.31 -5.66
CA GLN A 372 -3.12 27.78 -6.83
C GLN A 372 -2.15 27.22 -7.87
N ALA A 373 -1.07 27.93 -8.19
CA ALA A 373 -0.03 27.44 -9.10
C ALA A 373 0.57 26.12 -8.59
N ALA A 374 0.85 26.00 -7.29
CA ALA A 374 1.35 24.76 -6.71
C ALA A 374 0.39 23.58 -6.94
N VAL A 375 -0.91 23.77 -6.73
CA VAL A 375 -1.94 22.74 -7.01
C VAL A 375 -2.01 22.41 -8.50
N PHE A 376 -1.91 23.41 -9.38
CA PHE A 376 -1.92 23.23 -10.84
C PHE A 376 -0.75 22.34 -11.30
N TYR A 377 0.48 22.67 -10.93
CA TYR A 377 1.66 21.90 -11.32
C TYR A 377 1.71 20.52 -10.66
N SER A 378 1.17 20.39 -9.45
CA SER A 378 1.00 19.10 -8.79
C SER A 378 0.10 18.14 -9.56
N TRP A 379 -0.89 18.66 -10.31
CA TRP A 379 -1.68 17.80 -11.20
C TRP A 379 -0.82 17.17 -12.30
N PHE A 380 0.08 17.93 -12.92
CA PHE A 380 1.01 17.39 -13.92
C PHE A 380 1.98 16.36 -13.32
N GLU A 381 2.45 16.56 -12.09
CA GLU A 381 3.25 15.55 -11.37
C GLU A 381 2.44 14.25 -11.18
N SER A 382 1.17 14.39 -10.84
CA SER A 382 0.28 13.25 -10.60
C SER A 382 0.08 12.39 -11.85
N VAL A 383 0.17 12.95 -13.05
CA VAL A 383 0.02 12.19 -14.31
C VAL A 383 1.34 11.68 -14.87
N GLY A 384 2.49 12.09 -14.31
CA GLY A 384 3.81 11.52 -14.59
C GLY A 384 4.87 12.50 -15.09
N PHE A 385 4.54 13.78 -15.27
CA PHE A 385 5.58 14.80 -15.46
C PHE A 385 6.40 14.93 -14.19
N ASN A 386 7.65 15.36 -14.31
CA ASN A 386 8.58 15.39 -13.17
C ASN A 386 9.51 16.61 -13.17
N ARG A 387 9.36 17.52 -14.14
CA ARG A 387 10.13 18.75 -14.26
C ARG A 387 9.28 19.92 -14.72
N TYR A 388 9.62 21.10 -14.21
CA TYR A 388 8.93 22.36 -14.45
C TYR A 388 10.00 23.42 -14.71
N ASN A 389 10.16 23.83 -15.97
CA ASN A 389 11.30 24.62 -16.43
C ASN A 389 12.67 24.03 -16.02
N GLY A 390 12.76 22.70 -15.95
CA GLY A 390 13.98 21.98 -15.55
C GLY A 390 14.14 21.75 -14.04
N GLU A 391 13.28 22.34 -13.20
CA GLU A 391 13.30 22.16 -11.75
C GLU A 391 12.37 21.04 -11.27
N TYR A 392 12.64 20.49 -10.08
CA TYR A 392 11.74 19.53 -9.42
C TYR A 392 10.54 20.25 -8.81
N LEU A 393 9.38 19.57 -8.72
CA LEU A 393 8.16 20.15 -8.15
C LEU A 393 8.39 20.88 -6.81
N PRO A 394 9.04 20.27 -5.78
CA PRO A 394 9.16 20.93 -4.47
C PRO A 394 10.02 22.19 -4.48
N GLN A 395 10.90 22.35 -5.47
CA GLN A 395 11.71 23.56 -5.64
C GLN A 395 10.92 24.61 -6.42
N PHE A 396 10.35 24.20 -7.55
CA PHE A 396 9.63 25.06 -8.47
C PHE A 396 8.42 25.75 -7.82
N ILE A 397 7.62 25.02 -7.05
CA ILE A 397 6.39 25.56 -6.44
C ILE A 397 6.66 26.52 -5.27
N GLU A 398 7.90 26.67 -4.81
CA GLU A 398 8.21 27.64 -3.76
C GLU A 398 8.11 29.07 -4.30
N ASP A 399 8.52 29.30 -5.54
CA ASP A 399 8.42 30.59 -6.24
C ASP A 399 8.02 30.41 -7.72
N PRO A 400 6.78 29.95 -7.99
CA PRO A 400 6.33 29.69 -9.35
C PRO A 400 6.25 31.00 -10.14
N GLN A 401 6.58 30.95 -11.43
CA GLN A 401 6.48 32.08 -12.34
C GLN A 401 5.16 32.04 -13.12
N PRO A 402 4.46 33.19 -13.32
CA PRO A 402 3.22 33.21 -14.08
C PRO A 402 3.45 33.04 -15.58
N GLY A 403 2.43 32.52 -16.26
CA GLY A 403 2.42 32.33 -17.71
C GLY A 403 2.89 30.94 -18.12
N VAL A 404 3.70 30.88 -19.18
CA VAL A 404 4.08 29.62 -19.84
C VAL A 404 5.21 28.92 -19.09
N VAL A 405 5.00 27.65 -18.78
CA VAL A 405 5.95 26.75 -18.14
C VAL A 405 6.10 25.49 -18.99
N ASN A 406 7.33 25.06 -19.17
CA ASN A 406 7.66 23.78 -19.78
C ASN A 406 7.51 22.67 -18.73
N VAL A 407 6.45 21.88 -18.85
CA VAL A 407 6.31 20.63 -18.10
C VAL A 407 6.97 19.51 -18.88
N SER A 408 7.83 18.75 -18.23
CA SER A 408 8.54 17.65 -18.90
C SER A 408 8.67 16.42 -18.04
N ARG A 409 8.80 15.27 -18.72
CA ARG A 409 9.22 14.01 -18.13
C ARG A 409 10.61 13.72 -18.65
N THR A 410 11.58 13.62 -17.76
CA THR A 410 12.93 13.17 -18.07
C THR A 410 13.29 11.92 -17.27
N MET A 411 13.91 10.95 -17.94
CA MET A 411 14.45 9.73 -17.33
C MET A 411 15.93 9.89 -16.91
N LYS A 412 16.67 10.84 -17.51
CA LYS A 412 18.13 11.00 -17.35
C LYS A 412 18.55 11.67 -16.04
N TRP A 413 17.76 12.61 -15.56
CA TRP A 413 18.12 13.42 -14.40
C TRP A 413 17.72 12.70 -13.11
N THR A 414 18.66 11.94 -12.57
CA THR A 414 18.58 11.35 -11.24
C THR A 414 19.21 12.29 -10.22
N LEU A 415 18.55 12.47 -9.07
CA LEU A 415 19.25 12.87 -7.85
C LEU A 415 20.44 11.90 -7.61
N PRO A 416 21.48 12.29 -6.84
CA PRO A 416 22.61 11.40 -6.58
C PRO A 416 22.12 10.04 -6.06
N THR A 417 22.38 8.97 -6.83
CA THR A 417 22.13 7.58 -6.42
C THR A 417 23.37 6.95 -5.79
N ASP A 418 24.40 7.77 -5.58
CA ASP A 418 25.60 7.42 -4.84
C ASP A 418 25.24 7.12 -3.39
N VAL A 419 25.85 6.05 -2.88
CA VAL A 419 25.63 5.60 -1.50
C VAL A 419 26.75 6.19 -0.65
N PRO A 420 26.45 7.12 0.28
CA PRO A 420 27.47 7.68 1.14
C PRO A 420 28.16 6.58 1.96
N ALA A 421 29.47 6.69 2.19
CA ALA A 421 30.25 5.66 2.89
C ALA A 421 29.67 5.23 4.25
N HIS A 422 29.11 6.19 5.01
CA HIS A 422 28.49 5.92 6.31
C HIS A 422 27.15 5.14 6.23
N ARG A 423 26.56 5.03 5.04
CA ARG A 423 25.31 4.29 4.78
C ARG A 423 25.54 2.95 4.09
N VAL A 424 26.78 2.66 3.70
CA VAL A 424 27.14 1.36 3.14
C VAL A 424 26.91 0.30 4.23
N PRO A 425 26.07 -0.71 3.96
CA PRO A 425 25.78 -1.74 4.96
C PRO A 425 27.04 -2.58 5.24
N PRO A 426 27.19 -3.13 6.45
CA PRO A 426 28.34 -3.95 6.82
C PRO A 426 28.42 -5.29 6.06
N LYS A 427 27.32 -5.72 5.43
CA LYS A 427 27.23 -6.94 4.61
C LYS A 427 26.34 -6.69 3.41
N SER A 428 26.66 -7.29 2.26
CA SER A 428 25.83 -7.19 1.07
C SER A 428 24.54 -8.02 1.16
N ALA A 429 23.55 -7.72 0.30
CA ALA A 429 22.33 -8.53 0.23
C ALA A 429 22.61 -9.99 -0.12
N MET A 430 23.65 -10.25 -0.93
CA MET A 430 24.05 -11.60 -1.35
C MET A 430 24.61 -12.46 -0.22
N GLU A 431 25.06 -11.85 0.87
CA GLU A 431 25.58 -12.53 2.07
C GLU A 431 24.50 -12.82 3.11
N ILE A 432 23.47 -11.97 3.17
CA ILE A 432 22.46 -12.00 4.25
C ILE A 432 21.12 -12.62 3.83
N LEU A 433 20.89 -12.79 2.52
CA LEU A 433 19.67 -13.35 1.99
C LEU A 433 19.86 -14.78 1.47
N PRO A 434 18.86 -15.66 1.67
CA PRO A 434 18.80 -16.95 1.01
C PRO A 434 18.84 -16.79 -0.51
N LYS A 435 19.56 -17.68 -1.20
CA LYS A 435 19.58 -17.74 -2.67
C LYS A 435 18.56 -18.75 -3.16
N GLN A 436 17.65 -18.32 -4.03
CA GLN A 436 16.73 -19.22 -4.73
C GLN A 436 17.13 -19.34 -6.21
N PRO A 437 17.35 -20.56 -6.73
CA PRO A 437 17.84 -20.74 -8.09
C PRO A 437 16.76 -20.47 -9.15
N ARG A 438 15.48 -20.61 -8.78
CA ARG A 438 14.34 -20.43 -9.68
C ARG A 438 13.16 -19.84 -8.91
N LYS A 439 12.35 -19.07 -9.63
CA LYS A 439 11.06 -18.63 -9.15
C LYS A 439 10.15 -19.83 -8.87
N LYS A 440 9.46 -19.82 -7.73
CA LYS A 440 8.49 -20.86 -7.37
C LYS A 440 7.36 -20.92 -8.41
N VAL A 441 6.96 -22.13 -8.80
CA VAL A 441 5.85 -22.34 -9.75
C VAL A 441 4.58 -21.70 -9.18
N GLY A 442 3.95 -20.80 -9.94
CA GLY A 442 2.76 -20.06 -9.54
C GLY A 442 3.01 -18.78 -8.73
N ALA A 443 4.27 -18.41 -8.43
CA ALA A 443 4.55 -17.10 -7.84
C ALA A 443 4.27 -15.98 -8.86
N ILE A 444 3.65 -14.91 -8.39
CA ILE A 444 3.36 -13.70 -9.19
C ILE A 444 4.67 -12.93 -9.36
N ASP A 445 4.97 -12.43 -10.56
CA ASP A 445 6.14 -11.54 -10.70
C ASP A 445 5.68 -10.18 -10.20
N ILE A 446 6.43 -9.54 -9.33
CA ILE A 446 6.09 -8.22 -8.80
C ILE A 446 6.81 -7.08 -9.54
N SER A 447 7.58 -7.38 -10.60
CA SER A 447 8.20 -6.34 -11.43
C SER A 447 7.33 -5.99 -12.63
N PHE A 448 6.96 -4.73 -12.81
CA PHE A 448 6.47 -4.19 -14.08
C PHE A 448 7.51 -4.43 -15.18
N LYS A 449 7.00 -4.68 -16.40
CA LYS A 449 7.82 -4.95 -17.57
C LYS A 449 8.35 -3.65 -18.16
N GLU A 450 7.46 -2.67 -18.26
CA GLU A 450 7.75 -1.34 -18.76
C GLU A 450 8.59 -0.58 -17.70
N PRO A 451 9.58 0.21 -18.13
CA PRO A 451 10.34 1.04 -17.20
C PRO A 451 9.45 2.13 -16.62
N HIS A 452 8.63 2.79 -17.44
CA HIS A 452 7.72 3.87 -17.06
C HIS A 452 6.32 3.62 -17.62
N LEU A 453 5.28 4.17 -16.97
CA LEU A 453 3.96 4.22 -17.60
C LEU A 453 3.90 5.32 -18.68
N PRO A 454 3.18 5.11 -19.79
CA PRO A 454 2.96 6.18 -20.76
C PRO A 454 2.10 7.28 -20.14
N ILE A 455 2.34 8.52 -20.57
CA ILE A 455 1.51 9.69 -20.19
C ILE A 455 0.58 9.99 -21.36
N GLY A 456 -0.71 10.17 -21.07
CA GLY A 456 -1.69 10.70 -22.02
C GLY A 456 -2.56 11.74 -21.34
N VAL A 457 -2.56 12.98 -21.82
CA VAL A 457 -3.44 14.04 -21.33
C VAL A 457 -4.27 14.60 -22.48
N ARG A 458 -5.57 14.70 -22.28
CA ARG A 458 -6.50 15.37 -23.19
C ARG A 458 -6.86 16.74 -22.63
N LYS A 459 -6.90 17.74 -23.49
CA LYS A 459 -7.34 19.10 -23.25
C LYS A 459 -8.67 19.35 -23.95
N SER A 460 -9.64 19.92 -23.26
CA SER A 460 -10.91 20.34 -23.85
C SER A 460 -11.39 21.64 -23.23
N SER A 461 -12.34 22.33 -23.88
CA SER A 461 -13.02 23.47 -23.26
C SER A 461 -14.08 23.01 -22.26
N CYS A 462 -14.36 23.86 -21.28
CA CYS A 462 -15.45 23.71 -20.31
C CYS A 462 -16.20 25.04 -20.11
N ASN A 463 -17.14 25.08 -19.18
CA ASN A 463 -17.83 26.30 -18.76
C ASN A 463 -17.65 26.51 -17.25
N ALA A 464 -16.94 27.57 -16.87
CA ALA A 464 -16.62 27.87 -15.48
C ALA A 464 -17.86 28.15 -14.60
N GLN A 465 -18.98 28.55 -15.21
CA GLN A 465 -20.25 28.80 -14.51
C GLN A 465 -21.13 27.54 -14.41
N GLN A 466 -20.76 26.44 -15.06
CA GLN A 466 -21.51 25.17 -15.06
C GLN A 466 -20.62 24.03 -14.56
N PRO A 467 -20.63 23.72 -13.24
CA PRO A 467 -19.82 22.65 -12.65
C PRO A 467 -19.92 21.30 -13.35
N ASP A 468 -21.11 20.94 -13.84
CA ASP A 468 -21.34 19.70 -14.58
C ASP A 468 -20.51 19.61 -15.87
N SER A 469 -20.15 20.75 -16.48
CA SER A 469 -19.34 20.79 -17.71
C SER A 469 -17.89 20.36 -17.50
N TYR A 470 -17.40 20.41 -16.25
CA TYR A 470 -16.04 20.01 -15.90
C TYR A 470 -15.98 18.92 -14.82
N ARG A 471 -17.10 18.23 -14.57
CA ARG A 471 -17.21 17.15 -13.60
C ARG A 471 -16.18 16.04 -13.83
N GLU A 472 -15.99 15.64 -15.09
CA GLU A 472 -15.06 14.58 -15.52
C GLU A 472 -13.60 15.06 -15.71
N CYS A 473 -13.30 16.34 -15.45
CA CYS A 473 -11.94 16.85 -15.58
C CYS A 473 -11.08 16.35 -14.41
N GLY A 474 -9.86 15.90 -14.69
CA GLY A 474 -8.87 15.80 -13.63
C GLY A 474 -8.56 17.20 -13.08
N MET A 475 -8.37 18.18 -13.95
CA MET A 475 -8.16 19.55 -13.53
C MET A 475 -8.98 20.51 -14.41
N ALA A 476 -9.65 21.47 -13.78
CA ALA A 476 -10.37 22.52 -14.47
C ALA A 476 -9.80 23.87 -14.05
N VAL A 477 -9.45 24.70 -15.04
CA VAL A 477 -8.84 26.02 -14.84
C VAL A 477 -9.64 27.06 -15.60
N GLN A 478 -9.99 28.14 -14.92
CA GLN A 478 -10.51 29.36 -15.53
C GLN A 478 -9.37 30.37 -15.69
N ASP A 479 -9.19 30.92 -16.88
CA ASP A 479 -8.26 32.02 -17.14
C ASP A 479 -9.00 33.07 -17.97
N GLY A 480 -9.37 34.19 -17.32
CA GLY A 480 -10.33 35.14 -17.88
C GLY A 480 -11.69 34.47 -18.19
N ASP A 481 -12.11 34.55 -19.45
CA ASP A 481 -13.36 33.95 -19.95
C ASP A 481 -13.19 32.50 -20.44
N GLU A 482 -11.94 32.01 -20.54
CA GLU A 482 -11.65 30.65 -20.98
C GLU A 482 -11.68 29.66 -19.81
N CYS A 483 -12.33 28.52 -20.03
CA CYS A 483 -12.27 27.39 -19.12
C CYS A 483 -11.62 26.21 -19.84
N THR A 484 -10.50 25.73 -19.29
CA THR A 484 -9.77 24.57 -19.79
C THR A 484 -9.95 23.38 -18.86
N CYS A 485 -10.34 22.25 -19.44
CA CYS A 485 -10.42 20.94 -18.81
C CYS A 485 -9.22 20.09 -19.23
N PHE A 486 -8.50 19.54 -18.26
CA PHE A 486 -7.47 18.53 -18.46
C PHE A 486 -7.96 17.18 -17.95
N THR A 487 -7.88 16.15 -18.77
CA THR A 487 -8.25 14.77 -18.43
C THR A 487 -7.04 13.86 -18.57
N TYR A 488 -6.70 13.12 -17.52
CA TYR A 488 -5.70 12.06 -17.60
C TYR A 488 -6.29 10.82 -18.28
N VAL A 489 -5.65 10.38 -19.37
CA VAL A 489 -6.00 9.14 -20.09
C VAL A 489 -5.07 8.04 -19.59
N VAL A 490 -5.57 7.23 -18.66
CA VAL A 490 -4.76 6.16 -18.04
C VAL A 490 -4.46 5.00 -18.98
N PRO A 491 -3.30 4.34 -18.81
CA PRO A 491 -2.93 3.16 -19.58
C PRO A 491 -3.41 1.83 -18.95
N PHE A 492 -4.52 1.84 -18.20
CA PHE A 492 -5.09 0.65 -17.58
C PHE A 492 -6.60 0.78 -17.41
N ASN A 493 -7.30 -0.35 -17.36
CA ASN A 493 -8.77 -0.35 -17.28
C ASN A 493 -9.24 0.15 -15.90
N LEU A 494 -9.92 1.30 -15.80
CA LEU A 494 -10.47 1.82 -14.54
C LEU A 494 -11.76 1.12 -14.09
N LYS A 495 -12.57 0.64 -15.04
CA LYS A 495 -13.94 0.15 -14.77
C LYS A 495 -13.96 -1.14 -13.96
N THR A 496 -12.94 -1.98 -14.12
CA THR A 496 -12.79 -3.22 -13.35
C THR A 496 -12.30 -2.99 -11.91
N THR A 497 -11.74 -1.82 -11.63
CA THR A 497 -11.06 -1.50 -10.35
C THR A 497 -12.05 -1.20 -9.22
N LEU A 498 -13.11 -0.42 -9.50
CA LEU A 498 -14.08 0.13 -8.54
C LEU A 498 -15.03 -0.88 -7.86
N TYR A 499 -14.88 -2.17 -8.14
CA TYR A 499 -15.71 -3.23 -7.51
C TYR A 499 -14.89 -4.33 -6.83
N LEU A 500 -13.67 -4.56 -7.33
CA LEU A 500 -12.77 -5.50 -6.70
C LEU A 500 -12.46 -5.05 -5.28
N ASP A 501 -12.32 -3.75 -5.05
CA ASP A 501 -12.21 -3.15 -3.72
C ASP A 501 -13.31 -3.61 -2.74
N LYS A 502 -14.58 -3.53 -3.15
CA LYS A 502 -15.73 -3.94 -2.33
C LYS A 502 -15.77 -5.45 -2.10
N LEU A 503 -15.48 -6.23 -3.14
CA LEU A 503 -15.39 -7.69 -3.02
C LEU A 503 -14.27 -8.09 -2.05
N MET A 504 -13.11 -7.46 -2.17
CA MET A 504 -11.94 -7.69 -1.33
C MET A 504 -12.20 -7.28 0.12
N ALA A 505 -12.81 -6.12 0.34
CA ALA A 505 -13.25 -5.66 1.67
C ALA A 505 -14.28 -6.62 2.29
N TRP A 506 -15.23 -7.14 1.52
CA TRP A 506 -16.17 -8.18 1.97
C TRP A 506 -15.43 -9.47 2.38
N MET A 507 -14.39 -9.85 1.63
CA MET A 507 -13.51 -10.98 1.97
C MET A 507 -12.51 -10.68 3.10
N LYS A 508 -12.52 -9.47 3.67
CA LYS A 508 -11.58 -8.97 4.68
C LYS A 508 -10.12 -9.06 4.24
N LEU A 509 -9.88 -8.77 2.97
CA LEU A 509 -8.58 -8.77 2.35
C LEU A 509 -8.30 -7.37 1.77
N PRO A 510 -7.03 -6.92 1.75
CA PRO A 510 -6.69 -5.60 1.25
C PRO A 510 -6.86 -5.55 -0.28
N ALA A 511 -7.69 -4.62 -0.76
CA ALA A 511 -8.05 -4.43 -2.18
C ALA A 511 -6.83 -4.20 -3.06
N ARG A 512 -5.95 -3.34 -2.57
CA ARG A 512 -4.52 -3.22 -2.81
C ARG A 512 -3.86 -4.26 -3.72
N ALA A 513 -3.78 -5.52 -3.29
CA ALA A 513 -3.03 -6.55 -3.99
C ALA A 513 -3.61 -6.86 -5.39
N PHE A 514 -4.93 -6.68 -5.55
CA PHE A 514 -5.63 -6.92 -6.80
C PHE A 514 -5.45 -5.74 -7.77
N MET A 515 -5.44 -4.51 -7.25
CA MET A 515 -5.24 -3.31 -8.08
C MET A 515 -3.83 -3.28 -8.68
N TYR A 516 -2.84 -3.66 -7.90
CA TYR A 516 -1.49 -3.91 -8.39
C TYR A 516 -1.50 -4.91 -9.58
N GLY A 517 -2.15 -6.06 -9.41
CA GLY A 517 -2.26 -7.08 -10.46
C GLY A 517 -2.94 -6.53 -11.72
N GLN A 518 -3.96 -5.70 -11.55
CA GLN A 518 -4.69 -5.11 -12.65
C GLN A 518 -3.87 -4.08 -13.44
N MET A 519 -3.23 -3.14 -12.77
CA MET A 519 -2.35 -2.17 -13.43
C MET A 519 -1.23 -2.87 -14.20
N LYS A 520 -0.75 -4.01 -13.69
CA LYS A 520 0.30 -4.80 -14.32
C LYS A 520 -0.17 -5.67 -15.49
N TYR A 521 -1.30 -6.36 -15.36
CA TYR A 521 -1.71 -7.42 -16.28
C TYR A 521 -2.85 -7.02 -17.23
N TRP A 522 -3.55 -5.90 -16.98
CA TRP A 522 -4.66 -5.39 -17.79
C TRP A 522 -4.41 -3.95 -18.25
N THR A 523 -3.22 -3.72 -18.82
CA THR A 523 -2.84 -2.45 -19.45
C THR A 523 -3.64 -2.20 -20.74
N VAL A 524 -3.98 -0.95 -21.00
CA VAL A 524 -4.69 -0.50 -22.21
C VAL A 524 -3.79 0.51 -22.93
N PRO A 525 -3.47 0.32 -24.22
CA PRO A 525 -2.71 1.30 -24.99
C PRO A 525 -3.44 2.64 -25.07
N ILE A 526 -2.69 3.74 -24.98
CA ILE A 526 -3.23 5.08 -25.18
C ILE A 526 -3.31 5.36 -26.69
N ASP A 527 -4.48 5.78 -27.15
CA ASP A 527 -4.69 6.25 -28.53
C ASP A 527 -4.12 7.66 -28.69
N GLN A 528 -2.95 7.76 -29.30
CA GLN A 528 -2.23 9.02 -29.49
C GLN A 528 -3.04 10.06 -30.28
N SER A 529 -4.01 9.64 -31.10
CA SER A 529 -4.86 10.57 -31.86
C SER A 529 -5.93 11.28 -31.01
N LYS A 530 -6.09 10.87 -29.74
CA LYS A 530 -7.13 11.35 -28.83
C LYS A 530 -6.59 12.11 -27.62
N VAL A 531 -5.29 12.37 -27.60
CA VAL A 531 -4.59 13.09 -26.53
C VAL A 531 -3.80 14.24 -27.11
N ASP A 532 -3.68 15.31 -26.33
CA ASP A 532 -2.94 16.51 -26.69
C ASP A 532 -1.49 16.41 -26.21
N PHE A 533 -1.26 15.78 -25.06
CA PHE A 533 0.07 15.47 -24.53
C PHE A 533 0.26 13.97 -24.48
N TYR A 534 1.33 13.48 -25.11
CA TYR A 534 1.70 12.06 -25.08
C TYR A 534 3.21 11.88 -24.84
N CYS A 535 3.56 11.09 -23.84
CA CYS A 535 4.94 10.66 -23.62
C CYS A 535 5.03 9.13 -23.65
N ASP A 536 5.82 8.60 -24.59
CA ASP A 536 5.97 7.17 -24.80
C ASP A 536 6.73 6.46 -23.65
N PRO A 537 6.43 5.22 -23.25
CA PRO A 537 7.12 4.55 -22.14
C PRO A 537 8.65 4.50 -22.25
N GLU A 538 9.19 4.51 -23.47
CA GLU A 538 10.64 4.39 -23.74
C GLU A 538 11.29 5.74 -24.09
N GLN A 539 10.50 6.80 -24.22
CA GLN A 539 11.02 8.13 -24.57
C GLN A 539 11.74 8.77 -23.37
N GLU A 540 13.06 8.95 -23.52
CA GLU A 540 13.95 9.51 -22.49
C GLU A 540 13.52 10.90 -22.00
N ASP A 541 13.15 11.78 -22.93
CA ASP A 541 12.77 13.17 -22.66
C ASP A 541 11.52 13.55 -23.46
N CYS A 542 10.53 14.11 -22.78
CA CYS A 542 9.23 14.54 -23.34
C CYS A 542 8.80 15.84 -22.68
N GLN A 543 8.34 16.84 -23.45
CA GLN A 543 8.02 18.17 -22.92
C GLN A 543 6.83 18.83 -23.63
N PHE A 544 6.08 19.63 -22.87
CA PHE A 544 4.95 20.42 -23.36
C PHE A 544 4.90 21.77 -22.65
N GLU A 545 4.33 22.76 -23.34
CA GLU A 545 4.04 24.07 -22.77
C GLU A 545 2.65 24.07 -22.13
N VAL A 546 2.57 24.55 -20.90
CA VAL A 546 1.31 24.80 -20.20
C VAL A 546 1.33 26.22 -19.64
N SER A 547 0.17 26.88 -19.60
CA SER A 547 0.05 28.26 -19.11
C SER A 547 -0.84 28.33 -17.89
N PHE A 548 -0.40 29.08 -16.88
CA PHE A 548 -1.21 29.46 -15.72
C PHE A 548 -0.94 30.92 -15.39
N SER A 549 -1.86 31.82 -15.77
CA SER A 549 -1.70 33.27 -15.58
C SER A 549 -1.87 33.67 -14.11
N GLU A 550 -1.47 34.89 -13.75
CA GLU A 550 -1.69 35.46 -12.40
C GLU A 550 -3.19 35.56 -12.01
N ASN A 551 -4.06 35.67 -13.01
CA ASN A 551 -5.50 35.78 -12.81
C ASN A 551 -6.23 34.43 -12.96
N ALA A 552 -5.49 33.37 -13.27
CA ALA A 552 -6.07 32.05 -13.43
C ALA A 552 -6.57 31.50 -12.09
N LYS A 553 -7.65 30.72 -12.16
CA LYS A 553 -8.29 30.09 -11.01
C LYS A 553 -8.53 28.61 -11.25
N ILE A 554 -8.15 27.78 -10.30
CA ILE A 554 -8.53 26.37 -10.29
C ILE A 554 -9.98 26.24 -9.84
N LEU A 555 -10.78 25.52 -10.64
CA LEU A 555 -12.18 25.23 -10.36
C LEU A 555 -12.37 23.82 -9.78
N GLN A 556 -11.49 22.89 -10.17
CA GLN A 556 -11.50 21.51 -9.70
C GLN A 556 -10.10 20.92 -9.78
N TRP A 557 -9.73 20.12 -8.78
CA TRP A 557 -8.59 19.21 -8.83
C TRP A 557 -9.03 17.79 -8.47
N SER A 558 -8.62 16.83 -9.27
CA SER A 558 -8.86 15.39 -9.14
C SER A 558 -7.85 14.64 -9.99
N TRP A 559 -7.54 13.40 -9.65
CA TRP A 559 -6.67 12.63 -10.54
C TRP A 559 -7.38 12.18 -11.82
N PHE A 560 -8.66 11.75 -11.71
CA PHE A 560 -9.46 11.27 -12.83
C PHE A 560 -10.71 12.09 -13.14
N GLY A 561 -11.10 13.02 -12.27
CA GLY A 561 -12.43 13.62 -12.29
C GLY A 561 -13.46 12.75 -11.58
N GLU A 562 -14.70 13.22 -11.54
CA GLU A 562 -15.80 12.52 -10.90
C GLU A 562 -16.51 11.59 -11.89
N TRP A 563 -16.51 10.29 -11.61
CA TRP A 563 -17.13 9.27 -12.45
C TRP A 563 -18.34 8.66 -11.76
N ASP A 564 -19.39 8.39 -12.54
CA ASP A 564 -20.54 7.64 -12.04
C ASP A 564 -20.13 6.20 -11.69
N LYS A 565 -20.20 5.88 -10.40
CA LYS A 565 -20.02 4.52 -9.90
C LYS A 565 -21.22 3.68 -10.36
N THR A 566 -21.04 2.90 -11.42
CA THR A 566 -22.04 1.89 -11.82
C THR A 566 -22.17 0.80 -10.73
N LYS A 567 -23.06 -0.18 -10.85
CA LYS A 567 -23.07 -1.37 -9.96
C LYS A 567 -22.67 -2.61 -10.76
N PHE A 568 -21.53 -3.21 -10.42
CA PHE A 568 -20.83 -4.37 -11.03
C PHE A 568 -20.80 -4.39 -12.58
N THR A 569 -19.60 -4.51 -13.17
CA THR A 569 -19.53 -4.87 -14.60
C THR A 569 -20.10 -6.28 -14.83
N PRO A 570 -20.59 -6.61 -16.03
CA PRO A 570 -21.03 -7.97 -16.36
C PRO A 570 -19.99 -9.04 -16.00
N GLU A 571 -18.70 -8.73 -16.15
CA GLU A 571 -17.57 -9.59 -15.78
C GLU A 571 -17.45 -9.72 -14.25
N GLY A 572 -17.61 -8.64 -13.50
CA GLY A 572 -17.62 -8.65 -12.03
C GLY A 572 -18.79 -9.47 -11.47
N ILE A 573 -19.97 -9.39 -12.10
CA ILE A 573 -21.13 -10.24 -11.77
C ILE A 573 -20.77 -11.71 -12.04
N ALA A 574 -20.16 -12.02 -13.19
CA ALA A 574 -19.78 -13.39 -13.53
C ALA A 574 -18.75 -13.98 -12.55
N ILE A 575 -17.71 -13.21 -12.18
CA ILE A 575 -16.72 -13.64 -11.17
C ILE A 575 -17.40 -13.86 -9.81
N GLY A 576 -18.26 -12.92 -9.39
CA GLY A 576 -19.02 -13.03 -8.15
C GLY A 576 -19.91 -14.28 -8.12
N LEU A 577 -20.58 -14.60 -9.23
CA LEU A 577 -21.40 -15.82 -9.37
C LEU A 577 -20.55 -17.09 -9.34
N VAL A 578 -19.38 -17.10 -9.98
CA VAL A 578 -18.45 -18.25 -9.95
C VAL A 578 -17.95 -18.48 -8.51
N LEU A 579 -17.50 -17.41 -7.82
CA LEU A 579 -17.06 -17.51 -6.43
C LEU A 579 -18.21 -17.96 -5.52
N ALA A 580 -19.40 -17.36 -5.64
CA ALA A 580 -20.57 -17.80 -4.89
C ALA A 580 -20.89 -19.28 -5.14
N THR A 581 -20.84 -19.73 -6.39
CA THR A 581 -21.06 -21.15 -6.74
C THR A 581 -20.01 -22.06 -6.09
N LEU A 582 -18.73 -21.67 -6.14
CA LEU A 582 -17.64 -22.40 -5.49
C LEU A 582 -17.74 -22.41 -3.95
N ILE A 583 -18.26 -21.33 -3.35
CA ILE A 583 -18.45 -21.18 -1.89
C ILE A 583 -19.66 -21.98 -1.42
N PHE A 584 -20.79 -21.93 -2.13
CA PHE A 584 -22.06 -22.51 -1.68
C PHE A 584 -22.28 -23.96 -2.14
N ALA A 585 -21.67 -24.41 -3.24
CA ALA A 585 -21.80 -25.79 -3.70
C ALA A 585 -21.35 -26.84 -2.65
N PRO A 586 -20.23 -26.67 -1.92
CA PRO A 586 -19.85 -27.60 -0.85
C PRO A 586 -20.86 -27.65 0.31
N ILE A 587 -21.48 -26.50 0.63
CA ILE A 587 -22.46 -26.37 1.72
C ILE A 587 -23.74 -27.13 1.34
N ALA A 588 -24.22 -26.94 0.10
CA ALA A 588 -25.39 -27.65 -0.43
C ALA A 588 -25.19 -29.18 -0.47
N VAL A 589 -24.03 -29.64 -0.96
CA VAL A 589 -23.70 -31.08 -1.05
C VAL A 589 -23.53 -31.71 0.36
N SER A 590 -23.10 -30.94 1.36
CA SER A 590 -22.99 -31.44 2.74
C SER A 590 -24.37 -31.67 3.39
N LYS A 591 -25.37 -30.84 3.03
CA LYS A 591 -26.75 -30.93 3.51
C LYS A 591 -27.48 -32.15 2.94
N GLU A 592 -27.26 -32.46 1.66
CA GLU A 592 -27.80 -33.68 1.02
C GLU A 592 -27.20 -34.97 1.59
N ARG A 593 -25.90 -35.01 1.89
CA ARG A 593 -25.28 -36.19 2.55
C ARG A 593 -25.77 -36.42 3.99
N ARG A 594 -26.17 -35.38 4.72
CA ARG A 594 -26.83 -35.55 6.04
C ARG A 594 -28.27 -36.04 5.89
N SER A 595 -28.97 -35.62 4.84
CA SER A 595 -30.31 -36.12 4.53
C SER A 595 -30.29 -37.60 4.12
N SER A 596 -29.37 -38.01 3.24
CA SER A 596 -29.29 -39.41 2.78
C SER A 596 -28.90 -40.40 3.88
N LYS A 597 -27.98 -40.01 4.79
CA LYS A 597 -27.60 -40.85 5.94
C LYS A 597 -28.72 -41.01 6.96
N ASN A 598 -29.60 -40.02 7.11
CA ASN A 598 -30.78 -40.13 7.96
C ASN A 598 -31.86 -41.05 7.36
N VAL A 599 -31.91 -41.18 6.03
CA VAL A 599 -32.82 -42.13 5.35
C VAL A 599 -32.27 -43.55 5.41
N GLU A 600 -30.97 -43.77 5.17
CA GLU A 600 -30.34 -45.10 5.32
C GLU A 600 -30.37 -45.61 6.76
N GLY A 601 -30.14 -44.75 7.76
CA GLY A 601 -30.24 -45.12 9.18
C GLY A 601 -31.65 -45.50 9.62
N LYS A 602 -32.69 -45.01 8.93
CA LYS A 602 -34.09 -45.36 9.19
C LYS A 602 -34.49 -46.69 8.54
N ILE A 603 -34.00 -46.95 7.32
CA ILE A 603 -34.26 -48.21 6.59
C ILE A 603 -33.55 -49.42 7.24
N ILE A 604 -32.37 -49.21 7.84
CA ILE A 604 -31.67 -50.29 8.55
C ILE A 604 -32.40 -50.65 9.87
N ARG A 605 -32.94 -49.65 10.59
CA ARG A 605 -33.72 -49.90 11.82
C ARG A 605 -35.07 -50.59 11.57
N GLU A 606 -35.73 -50.36 10.44
CA GLU A 606 -36.97 -51.09 10.09
C GLU A 606 -36.72 -52.54 9.70
N LYS A 607 -35.57 -52.86 9.08
CA LYS A 607 -35.23 -54.25 8.71
C LYS A 607 -34.82 -55.12 9.90
N ASP A 608 -34.24 -54.55 10.95
CA ASP A 608 -33.90 -55.31 12.15
C ASP A 608 -35.12 -55.60 13.05
N HIS A 609 -36.17 -54.78 12.99
CA HIS A 609 -37.43 -55.06 13.69
C HIS A 609 -38.32 -56.11 13.01
N GLN A 610 -38.15 -56.38 11.72
CA GLN A 610 -38.85 -57.46 11.01
C GLN A 610 -38.18 -58.84 11.13
N LYS A 611 -37.02 -58.95 11.78
CA LYS A 611 -36.36 -60.24 12.08
C LYS A 611 -36.56 -60.73 13.51
N THR A 612 -37.33 -60.01 14.33
CA THR A 612 -37.65 -60.38 15.72
C THR A 612 -39.14 -60.30 16.03
N MET A 613 -39.98 -60.74 15.08
CA MET A 613 -41.34 -61.24 15.34
C MET A 613 -41.58 -62.52 14.56
#